data_AF-A0A6J0BDT1-F1
#
_entry.id   AF-A0A6J0BDT1-F1
#
_cell.length_a   1.000
_cell.length_b   1.000
_cell.length_c   1.000
_cell.angle_alpha   90.00
_cell.angle_beta   90.00
_cell.angle_gamma   90.00
#
_symmetry.space_group_name_H-M   'P 1'
#
loop_
_entity.id
_entity.type
_entity.pdbx_description
1 polymer ?
#
loop_
_entity_poly.entity_id
_entity_poly.type
_entity_poly.pdbx_seq_one_letter_code
_entity_poly.pdbx_strand_id
1 'polypeptide(L)' 'MNGRYFQLQINWQLRREAAVNRMPLSKTLEDIINYIREHEQTDCLVVGFASEEFNPFHPEIPCISTALVD' A
#
# COMPACT_ATOMS: atom_id res chain seq x y z
N MET A 1 -19.01 25.89 -27.37
CA MET A 1 -17.93 26.53 -26.60
C MET A 1 -17.40 25.61 -25.49
N ASN A 2 -16.75 24.48 -25.82
CA ASN A 2 -16.26 23.52 -24.79
C ASN A 2 -14.79 23.09 -24.95
N GLY A 3 -14.18 23.23 -26.13
CA GLY A 3 -12.80 22.76 -26.36
C GLY A 3 -11.73 23.57 -25.64
N ARG A 4 -11.88 24.89 -25.53
CA ARG A 4 -10.86 25.76 -24.91
C ARG A 4 -10.77 25.57 -23.39
N TYR A 5 -11.90 25.45 -22.70
CA TYR A 5 -11.92 25.20 -21.26
C TYR A 5 -11.33 23.83 -20.91
N PHE A 6 -11.66 22.81 -21.69
CA PHE A 6 -11.07 21.47 -21.55
C PHE A 6 -9.55 21.49 -21.76
N GLN A 7 -9.07 22.18 -22.80
CA GLN A 7 -7.63 22.31 -23.05
C GLN A 7 -6.90 23.05 -21.92
N LEU A 8 -7.52 24.08 -21.34
CA LEU A 8 -6.95 24.81 -20.21
C LEU A 8 -6.88 23.91 -18.97
N GLN A 9 -7.92 23.11 -18.70
CA GLN A 9 -7.94 22.19 -17.58
C GLN A 9 -6.87 21.10 -17.71
N ILE A 10 -6.69 20.52 -18.91
CA ILE A 10 -5.61 19.57 -19.18
C ILE A 10 -4.25 20.23 -19.01
N ASN A 11 -4.04 21.43 -19.60
CA ASN A 11 -2.75 22.09 -19.51
C ASN A 11 -2.39 22.44 -18.07
N TRP A 12 -3.37 22.86 -17.28
CA TRP A 12 -3.21 23.11 -15.86
C TRP A 12 -2.82 21.84 -15.10
N GLN A 13 -3.49 20.72 -15.37
CA GLN A 13 -3.17 19.42 -14.74
C GLN A 13 -1.75 18.96 -15.09
N LEU A 14 -1.37 19.01 -16.37
CA LEU A 14 -0.03 18.60 -16.82
C LEU A 14 1.07 19.46 -16.20
N ARG A 15 0.85 20.77 -16.05
CA ARG A 15 1.80 21.65 -15.35
C ARG A 15 1.97 21.25 -13.89
N ARG A 16 0.87 20.89 -13.21
CA ARG A 16 0.90 20.43 -11.83
C ARG A 16 1.65 19.10 -11.68
N GLU A 17 1.43 18.14 -12.58
CA GLU A 17 2.14 16.84 -12.57
C GLU A 17 3.63 16.96 -12.95
N ALA A 18 3.96 17.87 -13.87
CA ALA A 18 5.34 18.15 -14.23
C ALA A 18 6.12 18.76 -13.06
N ALA A 19 5.47 19.60 -12.25
CA ALA A 19 6.07 20.27 -11.10
C ALA A 19 6.28 19.37 -9.87
N VAL A 20 5.88 18.09 -9.93
CA VAL A 20 6.14 17.14 -8.83
C VAL A 20 7.63 16.87 -8.73
N ASN A 21 8.22 17.17 -7.56
CA ASN A 21 9.60 16.84 -7.26
C ASN A 21 9.75 15.31 -7.12
N ARG A 22 10.58 14.72 -7.98
CA ARG A 22 10.83 13.27 -8.00
C ARG A 22 12.16 12.95 -7.33
N MET A 23 12.23 11.81 -6.67
CA MET A 23 13.46 11.25 -6.13
C MET A 23 14.14 10.35 -7.19
N PRO A 24 15.49 10.27 -7.22
CA PRO A 24 16.18 9.30 -8.06
C PRO A 24 15.73 7.87 -7.75
N LEU A 25 15.52 7.07 -8.80
CA LEU A 25 15.04 5.70 -8.65
C LEU A 25 15.93 4.84 -7.75
N SER A 26 17.25 5.02 -7.84
CA SER A 26 18.21 4.29 -7.00
C SER A 26 17.95 4.49 -5.51
N LYS A 27 17.66 5.72 -5.09
CA LYS A 27 17.38 6.05 -3.69
C LYS A 27 16.00 5.56 -3.26
N THR A 28 14.98 5.76 -4.10
CA THR A 28 13.63 5.25 -3.81
C THR A 28 13.62 3.73 -3.63
N LEU A 29 14.40 3.00 -4.44
CA LEU A 29 14.51 1.54 -4.31
C LEU A 29 15.25 1.13 -3.04
N GLU A 30 16.32 1.84 -2.68
CA GLU A 30 17.04 1.60 -1.44
C GLU A 30 16.11 1.78 -0.21
N ASP A 31 15.34 2.86 -0.19
CA ASP A 31 14.37 3.14 0.88
C ASP A 31 13.30 2.04 0.99
N ILE A 32 12.77 1.56 -0.15
CA ILE A 32 11.79 0.46 -0.17
C ILE A 32 12.41 -0.85 0.34
N ILE A 33 13.61 -1.19 -0.11
CA ILE A 33 14.31 -2.41 0.31
C ILE A 33 14.60 -2.38 1.81
N ASN A 34 15.03 -1.23 2.33
CA ASN A 34 15.30 -1.07 3.76
C ASN A 34 14.02 -1.25 4.58
N TYR A 35 12.92 -0.61 4.16
CA TYR A 35 11.64 -0.78 4.83
C TYR A 35 11.19 -2.24 4.87
N ILE A 36 11.30 -2.96 3.75
CA ILE A 36 10.95 -4.39 3.69
C ILE A 36 11.80 -5.19 4.67
N ARG A 37 13.13 -5.00 4.68
CA ARG A 37 14.05 -5.70 5.60
C ARG A 37 13.77 -5.40 7.07
N GLU A 38 13.38 -4.17 7.39
CA GLU A 38 13.04 -3.78 8.76
C GLU A 38 11.78 -4.50 9.27
N HIS A 39 10.83 -4.80 8.38
CA HIS A 39 9.52 -5.35 8.75
C HIS A 39 9.35 -6.83 8.43
N GLU A 40 10.27 -7.44 7.67
CA GLU A 40 10.15 -8.83 7.21
C GLU A 40 9.95 -9.81 8.36
N GLN A 41 10.62 -9.59 9.50
CA GLN A 41 10.56 -10.49 10.66
C GLN A 41 9.21 -10.43 11.40
N THR A 42 8.43 -9.37 11.16
CA THR A 42 7.09 -9.18 11.74
C THR A 42 5.98 -9.60 10.79
N ASP A 43 6.30 -9.90 9.53
CA ASP A 43 5.33 -10.32 8.52
C ASP A 43 5.03 -11.82 8.67
N CYS A 44 3.87 -12.14 9.23
CA CYS A 44 3.43 -13.52 9.45
C CYS A 44 3.21 -14.31 8.14
N LEU A 45 3.09 -13.64 6.98
CA LEU A 45 2.99 -14.31 5.69
C LEU A 45 4.36 -14.67 5.11
N VAL A 46 5.42 -14.04 5.61
CA VAL A 46 6.81 -14.29 5.20
C VAL A 46 7.49 -15.27 6.14
N VAL A 47 7.43 -15.03 7.46
CA VAL A 47 8.12 -15.86 8.47
C VAL A 47 7.26 -16.99 9.03
N GLY A 48 5.95 -16.94 8.77
CA GLY A 48 4.96 -17.77 9.47
C GLY A 48 4.58 -17.19 10.83
N PHE A 49 3.54 -17.76 11.44
CA PHE A 49 3.15 -17.41 12.81
C PHE A 49 4.14 -18.03 13.81
N ALA A 50 4.46 -17.29 14.88
CA ALA A 50 5.37 -17.76 15.93
C ALA A 50 4.83 -18.99 16.68
N SER A 51 3.51 -19.13 16.76
CA SER A 51 2.82 -20.37 17.14
C SER A 51 1.46 -20.43 16.45
N GLU A 52 0.87 -21.63 16.41
CA GLU A 52 -0.47 -21.87 15.87
C GLU A 52 -1.56 -21.01 16.56
N GLU A 53 -1.36 -20.65 17.82
CA GLU A 53 -2.28 -19.82 18.62
C GLU A 53 -2.32 -18.35 18.17
N PHE A 54 -1.27 -17.85 17.51
CA PHE A 54 -1.25 -16.50 16.92
C PHE A 54 -1.93 -16.43 15.56
N ASN A 55 -2.23 -17.58 14.95
CA ASN A 55 -3.02 -17.63 13.73
C ASN A 55 -4.52 -17.60 14.09
N PRO A 56 -5.25 -16.51 13.78
CA PRO A 56 -6.68 -16.43 14.07
C PRO A 56 -7.53 -17.47 13.31
N PHE A 57 -6.95 -18.17 12.33
CA PHE A 57 -7.61 -19.21 11.53
C PHE A 57 -7.17 -20.63 11.91
N HIS A 58 -6.66 -20.85 13.12
CA HIS A 58 -6.32 -22.20 13.60
C HIS A 58 -7.58 -23.00 14.03
N PRO A 59 -7.64 -24.33 13.80
CA PRO A 59 -8.82 -25.17 14.03
C PRO A 59 -9.48 -25.10 15.42
N GLU A 60 -8.76 -24.69 16.46
CA GLU A 60 -9.31 -24.54 17.82
C GLU A 60 -10.18 -23.26 17.96
N ILE A 61 -10.06 -22.29 17.06
CA ILE A 61 -10.85 -21.05 17.07
C ILE A 61 -12.08 -21.23 16.18
N PRO A 62 -13.30 -21.36 16.73
CA PRO A 62 -14.51 -21.40 15.92
C PRO A 62 -14.63 -20.07 15.16
N CYS A 63 -14.89 -20.14 13.85
CA CYS A 63 -15.13 -18.94 13.05
C CYS A 63 -16.33 -18.17 13.61
N ILE A 64 -16.07 -17.01 14.21
CA ILE A 64 -17.14 -16.09 14.62
C ILE A 64 -17.69 -15.43 13.35
N SER A 65 -18.65 -16.09 12.72
CA SER A 65 -19.52 -15.51 11.71
C SER A 65 -20.54 -14.55 12.35
N THR A 66 -20.09 -13.57 13.13
CA THR A 66 -20.98 -12.52 13.68
C THR A 66 -20.18 -11.25 13.98
N ALA A 67 -19.98 -10.38 12.99
CA ALA A 67 -19.87 -8.92 13.16
C ALA A 67 -19.75 -8.19 11.81
N LEU A 68 -20.67 -8.46 10.88
CA LEU A 68 -21.18 -7.48 9.89
C LEU A 68 -22.61 -7.93 9.53
N VAL A 69 -23.49 -7.86 10.53
CA VAL A 69 -24.92 -7.66 10.31
C VAL A 69 -25.21 -6.35 11.01
N ASP A 70 -25.73 -5.42 10.21
CA ASP A 70 -26.03 -3.99 10.42
C ASP A 70 -24.91 -2.99 10.07
#